data_AF-A0A971CRW3-F1
#
_entry.id   AF-A0A971CRW3-F1
#
_cell.length_a   1.000
_cell.length_b   1.000
_cell.length_c   1.000
_cell.angle_alpha   90.00
_cell.angle_beta   90.00
_cell.angle_gamma   90.00
#
_symmetry.space_group_name_H-M   'P 1'
#
loop_
_entity.id
_entity.type
_entity.pdbx_description
1 polymer ?
#
loop_
_entity_poly.entity_id
_entity_poly.type
_entity_poly.pdbx_seq_one_letter_code
_entity_poly.pdbx_strand_id
1 'polypeptide(L)'
;MIRNRTRAILTLIALGLTASTSMGQTEDVARLLAPCIADDTLAVVRIDVGRIDLDAVAKMALDTASAAMDAPQTEQVKGIAQHLAQTGKPQLTQFAAAGGERLYVVCNLSDLLLVVPVTTRLNESAMKTWMDGLGSGSLAYARKDGLLIGAPAWAIERRKAQPALRRAELSQAAAKGTNAPVEVYLIPSADSRR
;
A
#
# COMPACT_ATOMS: atom_id res chain seq x y z
N MET A 1 0.43 17.54 -13.74
CA MET A 1 -0.34 16.46 -13.09
C MET A 1 0.48 15.22 -12.71
N ILE A 2 1.56 14.87 -13.43
CA ILE A 2 2.42 13.71 -13.09
C ILE A 2 3.23 13.93 -11.79
N ARG A 3 3.64 15.18 -11.51
CA ARG A 3 4.51 15.56 -10.39
C ARG A 3 3.93 15.34 -8.98
N ASN A 4 2.60 15.31 -8.83
CA ASN A 4 1.94 15.03 -7.55
C ASN A 4 1.78 13.53 -7.26
N ARG A 5 1.71 12.69 -8.31
CA ARG A 5 1.62 11.22 -8.16
C ARG A 5 2.96 10.62 -7.74
N THR A 6 4.06 11.16 -8.27
CA THR A 6 5.42 10.74 -7.89
C THR A 6 5.73 11.02 -6.42
N ARG A 7 5.18 12.11 -5.85
CA ARG A 7 5.33 12.43 -4.42
C ARG A 7 4.58 11.45 -3.52
N ALA A 8 3.34 11.08 -3.86
CA ALA A 8 2.60 10.08 -3.08
C ALA A 8 3.27 8.71 -3.11
N ILE A 9 3.81 8.30 -4.27
CA ILE A 9 4.55 7.05 -4.43
C ILE A 9 5.88 7.09 -3.67
N LEU A 10 6.63 8.20 -3.71
CA LEU A 10 7.88 8.36 -2.95
C LEU A 10 7.64 8.41 -1.43
N THR A 11 6.55 9.02 -0.95
CA THR A 11 6.21 9.00 0.48
C THR A 11 5.83 7.60 0.96
N LEU A 12 5.15 6.80 0.11
CA LEU A 12 4.84 5.39 0.42
C LEU A 12 6.08 4.49 0.37
N ILE A 13 7.01 4.73 -0.57
CA ILE A 13 8.28 4.00 -0.67
C ILE A 13 9.23 4.36 0.49
N ALA A 14 9.27 5.62 0.91
CA ALA A 14 10.08 6.07 2.05
C ALA A 14 9.62 5.45 3.39
N LEU A 15 8.33 5.07 3.50
CA LEU A 15 7.80 4.36 4.66
C LEU A 15 8.22 2.87 4.72
N GLY A 16 8.72 2.30 3.62
CA GLY A 16 9.08 0.89 3.50
C GLY A 16 10.49 0.51 3.96
N LEU A 17 11.28 1.45 4.50
CA LEU A 17 12.66 1.22 4.93
C LEU A 17 12.81 0.64 6.35
N THR A 18 11.76 0.01 6.90
CA THR A 18 11.87 -0.69 8.19
C THR A 18 12.16 -2.17 7.94
N ALA A 19 13.42 -2.50 7.71
CA ALA A 19 13.87 -3.90 7.74
C ALA A 19 13.86 -4.39 9.20
N SER A 20 12.94 -5.28 9.54
CA SER A 20 12.99 -6.05 10.80
C SER A 20 12.71 -7.50 10.46
N THR A 21 13.74 -8.33 10.57
CA THR A 21 13.72 -9.75 10.26
C THR A 21 12.92 -10.53 11.32
N SER A 22 11.75 -11.03 10.98
CA SER A 22 11.15 -12.17 11.67
C SER A 22 10.45 -13.07 10.66
N MET A 23 10.83 -14.34 10.55
CA MET A 23 10.13 -15.29 9.68
C MET A 23 8.78 -15.64 10.31
N GLY A 24 7.72 -15.01 9.83
CA GLY A 24 6.32 -15.37 10.12
C GLY A 24 5.65 -15.84 8.83
N GLN A 25 4.85 -16.91 8.95
CA GLN A 25 4.15 -17.61 7.86
C GLN A 25 3.64 -16.65 6.78
N THR A 26 4.33 -16.63 5.65
CA THR A 26 4.01 -15.75 4.53
C THR A 26 2.85 -16.40 3.78
N GLU A 27 1.64 -15.89 3.99
CA GLU A 27 0.55 -16.12 3.06
C GLU A 27 1.05 -15.82 1.64
N ASP A 28 0.77 -16.71 0.68
CA ASP A 28 1.29 -16.60 -0.69
C ASP A 28 0.71 -15.33 -1.36
N VAL A 29 1.40 -14.19 -1.17
CA VAL A 29 0.97 -12.85 -1.60
C VAL A 29 0.68 -12.84 -3.11
N ALA A 30 1.48 -13.56 -3.89
CA ALA A 30 1.30 -13.66 -5.33
C ALA A 30 0.01 -14.41 -5.71
N ARG A 31 -0.35 -15.45 -4.95
CA ARG A 31 -1.61 -16.17 -5.14
C ARG A 31 -2.80 -15.31 -4.72
N LEU A 32 -2.72 -14.68 -3.54
CA LEU A 32 -3.77 -13.83 -3.01
C LEU A 32 -4.08 -12.68 -3.98
N LEU A 33 -3.05 -11.98 -4.44
CA LEU A 33 -3.20 -10.78 -5.28
C LEU A 33 -3.30 -11.09 -6.77
N ALA A 34 -3.23 -12.35 -7.21
CA ALA A 34 -3.32 -12.71 -8.62
C ALA A 34 -4.45 -12.01 -9.42
N PRO A 35 -5.66 -11.77 -8.86
CA PRO A 35 -6.74 -11.08 -9.56
C PRO A 35 -6.48 -9.57 -9.79
N CYS A 36 -5.52 -8.99 -9.07
CA CYS A 36 -5.14 -7.58 -9.08
C CYS A 36 -3.83 -7.31 -9.83
N ILE A 37 -3.00 -8.34 -10.05
CA ILE A 37 -1.72 -8.21 -10.76
C ILE A 37 -1.94 -8.16 -12.27
N ALA A 38 -1.12 -7.37 -12.94
CA ALA A 38 -1.08 -7.20 -14.38
C ALA A 38 0.37 -7.12 -14.87
N ASP A 39 0.56 -7.19 -16.19
CA ASP A 39 1.87 -7.05 -16.82
C ASP A 39 2.50 -5.68 -16.54
N ASP A 40 1.66 -4.65 -16.38
CA ASP A 40 2.04 -3.28 -16.02
C ASP A 40 2.23 -3.05 -14.52
N THR A 41 2.10 -4.09 -13.67
CA THR A 41 2.38 -3.99 -12.24
C THR A 41 3.88 -3.86 -12.00
N LEU A 42 4.27 -2.77 -11.34
CA LEU A 42 5.66 -2.45 -11.00
C LEU A 42 6.00 -2.77 -9.56
N ALA A 43 5.03 -2.65 -8.65
CA ALA A 43 5.25 -2.90 -7.25
C ALA A 43 3.96 -3.31 -6.54
N VAL A 44 4.13 -4.02 -5.43
CA VAL A 44 3.08 -4.27 -4.44
C VAL A 44 3.60 -3.83 -3.09
N VAL A 45 2.84 -2.98 -2.41
CA VAL A 45 3.09 -2.63 -1.01
C VAL A 45 2.15 -3.44 -0.14
N ARG A 46 2.67 -4.26 0.76
CA ARG A 46 1.92 -4.91 1.83
C ARG A 46 2.03 -4.07 3.09
N ILE A 47 0.90 -3.79 3.72
CA ILE A 47 0.80 -2.98 4.93
C ILE A 47 0.01 -3.79 5.96
N ASP A 48 0.68 -4.19 7.04
CA ASP A 48 0.10 -4.79 8.23
C ASP A 48 -0.23 -3.68 9.22
N VAL A 49 -1.44 -3.14 9.09
CA VAL A 49 -1.88 -1.93 9.79
C VAL A 49 -1.83 -2.08 11.31
N GLY A 50 -2.14 -3.29 11.82
CA GLY A 50 -2.12 -3.57 13.25
C GLY A 50 -0.72 -3.53 13.88
N ARG A 51 0.34 -3.53 13.06
CA ARG A 51 1.74 -3.53 13.49
C ARG A 51 2.46 -2.21 13.23
N ILE A 52 1.77 -1.19 12.71
CA ILE A 52 2.36 0.12 12.46
C ILE A 52 2.44 0.91 13.76
N ASP A 53 3.66 1.24 14.17
CA ASP A 53 3.90 2.27 15.18
C ASP A 53 4.09 3.62 14.49
N LEU A 54 3.00 4.42 14.46
CA LEU A 54 3.02 5.73 13.83
C LEU A 54 3.95 6.73 14.52
N ASP A 55 4.15 6.59 15.83
CA ASP A 55 5.04 7.48 16.58
C ASP A 55 6.50 7.18 16.22
N ALA A 56 6.85 5.90 16.11
CA ALA A 56 8.16 5.47 15.63
C ALA A 56 8.43 5.89 14.17
N VAL A 57 7.44 5.76 13.29
CA VAL A 57 7.55 6.20 11.88
C VAL A 57 7.74 7.71 11.79
N ALA A 58 6.94 8.50 12.52
CA ALA A 58 7.06 9.95 12.53
C ALA A 58 8.43 10.41 13.08
N LYS A 59 8.90 9.79 14.17
CA LYS A 59 10.21 10.05 14.74
C LYS A 59 11.33 9.73 13.76
N MET A 60 11.31 8.55 13.14
CA MET A 60 12.32 8.15 12.17
C MET A 60 12.37 9.09 10.95
N ALA A 61 11.21 9.50 10.44
CA ALA A 61 11.13 10.45 9.32
C ALA A 61 11.75 11.80 9.67
N LEU A 62 11.48 12.31 10.87
CA LEU A 62 12.08 13.56 11.38
C LEU A 62 13.60 13.43 11.61
N ASP A 63 14.04 12.33 12.23
CA ASP A 63 15.45 12.09 12.52
C ASP A 63 16.25 11.95 11.20
N THR A 64 15.68 11.28 10.19
CA THR A 64 16.28 11.13 8.85
C THR A 64 16.34 12.46 8.10
N ALA A 65 15.24 13.23 8.09
CA ALA A 65 15.20 14.52 7.42
C ALA A 65 16.19 15.51 8.05
N SER A 66 16.29 15.53 9.38
CA SER A 66 17.23 16.38 10.11
C SER A 66 18.69 16.02 9.82
N ALA A 67 18.98 14.76 9.51
CA ALA A 67 20.33 14.28 9.23
C ALA A 67 20.76 14.43 7.75
N ALA A 68 19.81 14.42 6.81
CA ALA A 68 20.11 14.27 5.37
C ALA A 68 19.53 15.36 4.46
N MET A 69 18.73 16.30 4.98
CA MET A 69 18.02 17.30 4.17
C MET A 69 18.29 18.73 4.64
N ASP A 70 18.20 19.67 3.71
CA ASP A 70 18.29 21.11 4.01
C ASP A 70 17.04 21.61 4.77
N ALA A 71 17.20 22.67 5.56
CA ALA A 71 16.15 23.25 6.41
C ALA A 71 14.73 23.36 5.79
N PRO A 72 14.53 23.85 4.54
CA PRO A 72 13.20 23.93 3.95
C PRO A 72 12.56 22.56 3.63
N GLN A 73 13.37 21.53 3.38
CA GLN A 73 12.89 20.16 3.15
C GLN A 73 12.55 19.47 4.47
N THR A 74 13.36 19.71 5.50
CA THR A 74 13.10 19.22 6.87
C THR A 74 11.78 19.76 7.41
N GLU A 75 11.45 21.02 7.17
CA GLU A 75 10.14 21.56 7.57
C GLU A 75 8.96 21.00 6.79
N GLN A 76 9.15 20.62 5.52
CA GLN A 76 8.13 19.86 4.77
C GLN A 76 7.89 18.48 5.38
N VAL A 77 8.96 17.75 5.73
CA VAL A 77 8.85 16.43 6.39
C VAL A 77 8.19 16.56 7.75
N LYS A 78 8.50 17.61 8.51
CA LYS A 78 7.86 17.89 9.80
C LYS A 78 6.36 18.15 9.66
N GLY A 79 5.95 18.92 8.65
CA GLY A 79 4.53 19.11 8.35
C GLY A 79 3.81 17.80 8.02
N ILE A 80 4.46 16.90 7.27
CA ILE A 80 3.94 15.56 6.96
C ILE A 80 3.86 14.70 8.23
N ALA A 81 4.90 14.69 9.05
CA ALA A 81 4.94 13.91 10.30
C ALA A 81 3.88 14.39 11.30
N GLN A 82 3.67 15.70 11.43
CA GLN A 82 2.61 16.27 12.26
C GLN A 82 1.22 15.92 11.73
N HIS A 83 1.02 16.00 10.41
CA HIS A 83 -0.24 15.58 9.82
C HIS A 83 -0.51 14.09 10.06
N LEU A 84 0.51 13.23 9.86
CA LEU A 84 0.43 11.80 10.12
C LEU A 84 0.11 11.50 11.60
N ALA A 85 0.69 12.25 12.54
CA ALA A 85 0.38 12.09 13.96
C ALA A 85 -1.08 12.47 14.28
N GLN A 86 -1.62 13.49 13.63
CA GLN A 86 -2.99 13.98 13.86
C GLN A 86 -4.05 13.12 13.18
N THR A 87 -3.82 12.69 11.94
CA THR A 87 -4.83 11.97 11.13
C THR A 87 -4.59 10.47 11.07
N GLY A 88 -3.34 10.02 11.23
CA GLY A 88 -2.95 8.62 11.10
C GLY A 88 -3.56 7.73 12.17
N LYS A 89 -3.44 8.07 13.46
CA LYS A 89 -3.99 7.22 14.54
C LYS A 89 -5.52 7.02 14.42
N PRO A 90 -6.32 8.08 14.21
CA PRO A 90 -7.74 7.92 13.91
C PRO A 90 -8.00 7.07 12.67
N GLN A 91 -7.25 7.26 11.59
CA GLN A 91 -7.42 6.47 10.37
C GLN A 91 -7.10 4.99 10.58
N LEU A 92 -6.01 4.63 11.27
CA LEU A 92 -5.70 3.22 11.55
C LEU A 92 -6.76 2.59 12.48
N THR A 93 -7.29 3.36 13.44
CA THR A 93 -8.36 2.91 14.33
C THR A 93 -9.65 2.63 13.54
N GLN A 94 -10.02 3.52 12.61
CA GLN A 94 -11.18 3.34 11.73
C GLN A 94 -11.01 2.14 10.80
N PHE A 95 -9.81 1.92 10.26
CA PHE A 95 -9.49 0.73 9.46
C PHE A 95 -9.69 -0.56 10.26
N ALA A 96 -9.13 -0.62 11.46
CA ALA A 96 -9.27 -1.78 12.35
C ALA A 96 -10.73 -2.00 12.77
N ALA A 97 -11.46 -0.94 13.08
CA ALA A 97 -12.88 -1.00 13.42
C ALA A 97 -13.76 -1.46 12.24
N ALA A 98 -13.36 -1.16 11.01
CA ALA A 98 -13.98 -1.69 9.80
C ALA A 98 -13.63 -3.17 9.52
N GLY A 99 -12.84 -3.82 10.39
CA GLY A 99 -12.41 -5.20 10.25
C GLY A 99 -11.20 -5.40 9.34
N GLY A 100 -10.49 -4.32 9.02
CA GLY A 100 -9.25 -4.37 8.26
C GLY A 100 -8.08 -4.89 9.09
N GLU A 101 -7.34 -5.82 8.52
CA GLU A 101 -6.09 -6.33 9.12
C GLU A 101 -4.88 -5.95 8.27
N ARG A 102 -5.02 -6.14 6.96
CA ARG A 102 -3.96 -5.91 5.97
C ARG A 102 -4.49 -5.12 4.78
N LEU A 103 -3.72 -4.14 4.36
CA LEU A 103 -3.93 -3.38 3.14
C LEU A 103 -2.81 -3.70 2.15
N TYR A 104 -3.17 -3.92 0.90
CA TYR A 104 -2.22 -3.98 -0.19
C TYR A 104 -2.44 -2.80 -1.13
N VAL A 105 -1.35 -2.19 -1.57
CA VAL A 105 -1.34 -1.18 -2.63
C VAL A 105 -0.66 -1.80 -3.85
N VAL A 106 -1.42 -2.02 -4.92
CA VAL A 106 -0.88 -2.53 -6.19
C VAL A 106 -0.57 -1.34 -7.07
N CYS A 107 0.72 -1.13 -7.35
CA CYS A 107 1.21 -0.03 -8.14
C CYS A 107 1.42 -0.48 -9.59
N ASN A 108 0.55 -0.01 -10.47
CA ASN A 108 0.65 -0.22 -11.91
C ASN A 108 1.17 1.05 -12.58
N LEU A 109 1.66 0.93 -13.82
CA LEU A 109 2.07 2.09 -14.60
C LEU A 109 0.94 3.13 -14.79
N SER A 110 -0.30 2.66 -14.95
CA SER A 110 -1.45 3.54 -15.25
C SER A 110 -2.30 3.90 -14.02
N ASP A 111 -2.32 3.07 -12.98
CA ASP A 111 -3.19 3.23 -11.81
C ASP A 111 -2.60 2.67 -10.51
N LEU A 112 -3.32 2.96 -9.42
CA LEU A 112 -3.10 2.39 -8.09
C LEU A 112 -4.39 1.67 -7.67
N LEU A 113 -4.25 0.46 -7.14
CA LEU A 113 -5.35 -0.28 -6.53
C LEU A 113 -5.12 -0.36 -5.03
N LEU A 114 -6.15 -0.06 -4.25
CA LEU A 114 -6.21 -0.37 -2.83
C LEU A 114 -6.95 -1.69 -2.67
N VAL A 115 -6.34 -2.65 -1.96
CA VAL A 115 -6.85 -4.03 -1.89
C VAL A 115 -6.85 -4.50 -0.45
N VAL A 116 -7.99 -4.97 0.03
CA VAL A 116 -8.16 -5.51 1.38
C VAL A 116 -8.74 -6.92 1.31
N PRO A 117 -8.17 -7.91 2.02
CA PRO A 117 -8.79 -9.23 2.14
C PRO A 117 -10.16 -9.15 2.83
N VAL A 118 -11.16 -9.81 2.25
CA VAL A 118 -12.49 -9.93 2.84
C VAL A 118 -12.45 -11.02 3.91
N THR A 119 -12.53 -10.60 5.17
CA THR A 119 -12.65 -11.49 6.32
C THR A 119 -14.10 -11.52 6.80
N THR A 120 -14.44 -12.45 7.70
CA THR A 120 -15.75 -12.50 8.35
C THR A 120 -16.05 -11.28 9.23
N ARG A 121 -15.00 -10.54 9.63
CA ARG A 121 -15.10 -9.32 10.44
C ARG A 121 -15.23 -8.05 9.60
N LEU A 122 -15.00 -8.13 8.29
CA LEU A 122 -14.95 -6.94 7.43
C LEU A 122 -16.34 -6.30 7.30
N ASN A 123 -16.48 -5.07 7.79
CA ASN A 123 -17.59 -4.20 7.45
C ASN A 123 -17.28 -3.48 6.15
N GLU A 124 -17.78 -4.01 5.04
CA GLU A 124 -17.48 -3.48 3.70
C GLU A 124 -17.88 -2.01 3.53
N SER A 125 -19.02 -1.57 4.08
CA SER A 125 -19.44 -0.17 3.95
C SER A 125 -18.48 0.77 4.67
N ALA A 126 -18.10 0.44 5.91
CA ALA A 126 -17.14 1.22 6.69
C ALA A 126 -15.75 1.22 6.03
N MET A 127 -15.32 0.06 5.49
CA MET A 127 -14.05 -0.05 4.77
C MET A 127 -14.03 0.82 3.51
N LYS A 128 -15.11 0.83 2.72
CA LYS A 128 -15.24 1.72 1.54
C LYS A 128 -15.14 3.19 1.94
N THR A 129 -15.88 3.62 2.95
CA THR A 129 -15.79 5.00 3.45
C THR A 129 -14.37 5.35 3.89
N TRP A 130 -13.68 4.43 4.55
CA TRP A 130 -12.28 4.62 4.93
C TRP A 130 -11.35 4.73 3.71
N MET A 131 -11.50 3.84 2.71
CA MET A 131 -10.70 3.86 1.49
C MET A 131 -10.93 5.12 0.65
N ASP A 132 -12.17 5.61 0.55
CA ASP A 132 -12.50 6.88 -0.10
C ASP A 132 -11.79 8.06 0.60
N GLY A 133 -11.61 7.98 1.93
CA GLY A 133 -10.91 8.97 2.73
C GLY A 133 -9.39 9.01 2.57
N LEU A 134 -8.77 8.01 1.91
CA LEU A 134 -7.33 8.00 1.61
C LEU A 134 -6.96 8.82 0.37
N GLY A 135 -7.93 9.08 -0.51
CA GLY A 135 -7.72 9.74 -1.79
C GLY A 135 -8.43 11.10 -1.89
N SER A 136 -8.29 11.73 -3.06
CA SER A 136 -8.95 13.00 -3.39
C SER A 136 -10.22 12.80 -4.23
N GLY A 137 -10.90 11.66 -4.10
CA GLY A 137 -12.13 11.38 -4.86
C GLY A 137 -12.74 10.01 -4.53
N SER A 138 -14.00 9.83 -4.93
CA SER A 138 -14.75 8.58 -4.72
C SER A 138 -14.17 7.45 -5.59
N LEU A 139 -13.87 6.32 -4.97
CA LEU A 139 -13.41 5.11 -5.64
C LEU A 139 -14.61 4.30 -6.14
N ALA A 140 -14.41 3.56 -7.23
CA ALA A 140 -15.25 2.43 -7.54
C ALA A 140 -14.72 1.19 -6.83
N TYR A 141 -15.63 0.25 -6.58
CA TYR A 141 -15.32 -0.96 -5.81
C TYR A 141 -15.71 -2.23 -6.55
N ALA A 142 -14.87 -3.25 -6.43
CA ALA A 142 -15.17 -4.59 -6.88
C ALA A 142 -14.82 -5.63 -5.81
N ARG A 143 -15.55 -6.74 -5.81
CA ARG A 143 -15.22 -7.93 -5.04
C ARG A 143 -14.77 -9.02 -6.00
N LYS A 144 -13.58 -9.59 -5.78
CA LYS A 144 -13.01 -10.65 -6.63
C LYS A 144 -12.15 -11.58 -5.77
N ASP A 145 -12.43 -12.87 -5.81
CA ASP A 145 -11.66 -13.93 -5.13
C ASP A 145 -11.34 -13.63 -3.65
N GLY A 146 -12.33 -13.15 -2.90
CA GLY A 146 -12.16 -12.83 -1.47
C GLY A 146 -11.42 -11.52 -1.21
N LEU A 147 -11.27 -10.65 -2.20
CA LEU A 147 -10.70 -9.31 -2.06
C LEU A 147 -11.75 -8.23 -2.27
N LEU A 148 -11.66 -7.16 -1.49
CA LEU A 148 -12.28 -5.88 -1.77
C LEU A 148 -11.22 -4.99 -2.45
N ILE A 149 -11.53 -4.49 -3.65
CA ILE A 149 -10.63 -3.70 -4.47
C ILE A 149 -11.26 -2.33 -4.68
N GLY A 150 -10.54 -1.26 -4.32
CA GLY A 150 -10.91 0.13 -4.55
C GLY A 150 -9.94 0.80 -5.50
N ALA A 151 -10.46 1.42 -6.56
CA ALA A 151 -9.68 2.13 -7.58
C ALA A 151 -10.59 3.10 -8.37
N PRO A 152 -10.05 3.97 -9.24
CA PRO A 152 -10.89 4.72 -10.18
C PRO A 152 -11.80 3.80 -11.01
N ALA A 153 -13.00 4.28 -11.37
CA ALA A 153 -14.01 3.47 -12.09
C ALA A 153 -13.46 2.78 -13.35
N TRP A 154 -12.71 3.51 -14.17
CA TRP A 154 -12.09 2.97 -15.39
C TRP A 154 -11.09 1.85 -15.09
N ALA A 155 -10.38 1.90 -13.96
CA ALA A 155 -9.43 0.87 -13.55
C ALA A 155 -10.17 -0.38 -13.07
N ILE A 156 -11.25 -0.23 -12.31
CA ILE A 156 -12.10 -1.34 -11.90
C ILE A 156 -12.69 -2.08 -13.11
N GLU A 157 -13.23 -1.35 -14.11
CA GLU A 157 -13.76 -1.97 -15.33
C GLU A 157 -12.68 -2.76 -16.07
N ARG A 158 -11.47 -2.20 -16.19
CA ARG A 158 -10.32 -2.90 -16.78
C ARG A 158 -9.98 -4.21 -16.04
N ARG A 159 -10.06 -4.22 -14.70
CA ARG A 159 -9.77 -5.41 -13.88
C ARG A 159 -10.86 -6.48 -13.90
N LYS A 160 -12.11 -6.13 -14.21
CA LYS A 160 -13.18 -7.12 -14.40
C LYS A 160 -12.90 -8.05 -15.57
N ALA A 161 -12.39 -7.51 -16.68
CA ALA A 161 -12.11 -8.27 -17.90
C ALA A 161 -10.76 -9.01 -17.87
N GLN A 162 -9.89 -8.70 -16.90
CA GLN A 162 -8.54 -9.24 -16.87
C GLN A 162 -8.48 -10.61 -16.16
N PRO A 163 -7.80 -11.61 -16.74
CA PRO A 163 -7.53 -12.88 -16.07
C PRO A 163 -6.61 -12.66 -14.86
N ALA A 164 -6.75 -13.53 -13.86
CA ALA A 164 -5.82 -13.53 -12.73
C ALA A 164 -4.42 -13.91 -13.21
N LEU A 165 -3.43 -13.07 -12.91
CA LEU A 165 -2.04 -13.26 -13.32
C LEU A 165 -1.18 -13.52 -12.09
N ARG A 166 -0.42 -14.62 -12.12
CA ARG A 166 0.63 -14.88 -11.12
C ARG A 166 1.98 -14.55 -11.71
N ARG A 167 2.69 -13.61 -11.08
CA ARG A 167 4.03 -13.23 -11.46
C ARG A 167 5.04 -13.86 -10.52
N ALA A 168 5.95 -14.66 -11.08
CA ALA A 168 6.97 -15.35 -10.29
C ALA A 168 7.87 -14.38 -9.53
N GLU A 169 8.10 -13.17 -10.08
CA GLU A 169 8.89 -12.12 -9.45
C GLU A 169 8.27 -11.67 -8.12
N LEU A 170 6.94 -11.60 -8.01
CA LEU A 170 6.26 -11.26 -6.76
C LEU A 170 6.43 -12.37 -5.72
N SER A 171 6.30 -13.64 -6.11
CA SER A 171 6.56 -14.76 -5.21
C SER A 171 8.01 -14.75 -4.72
N GLN A 172 8.98 -14.48 -5.60
CA GLN A 172 10.40 -14.40 -5.25
C GLN A 172 10.71 -13.22 -4.32
N ALA A 173 10.11 -12.05 -4.58
CA ALA A 173 10.26 -10.88 -3.71
C ALA A 173 9.63 -11.12 -2.34
N ALA A 174 8.42 -11.69 -2.29
CA ALA A 174 7.73 -12.03 -1.04
C ALA A 174 8.47 -13.09 -0.22
N ALA A 175 9.11 -14.07 -0.87
CA ALA A 175 9.93 -15.07 -0.18
C ALA A 175 11.18 -14.49 0.51
N LYS A 176 11.64 -13.31 0.08
CA LYS A 176 12.72 -12.55 0.72
C LYS A 176 12.20 -11.54 1.75
N GLY A 177 10.88 -11.50 1.98
CA GLY A 177 10.24 -10.62 2.94
C GLY A 177 10.81 -10.83 4.34
N THR A 178 10.84 -9.74 5.10
CA THR A 178 11.30 -9.73 6.50
C THR A 178 10.14 -9.87 7.48
N ASN A 179 8.90 -9.90 6.98
CA ASN A 179 7.65 -9.77 7.74
C ASN A 179 7.58 -8.47 8.55
N ALA A 180 8.10 -7.39 7.97
CA ALA A 180 7.94 -6.06 8.55
C ALA A 180 6.47 -5.58 8.49
N PRO A 181 6.09 -4.55 9.27
CA PRO A 181 4.77 -3.94 9.19
C PRO A 181 4.45 -3.38 7.81
N VAL A 182 5.47 -2.95 7.06
CA VAL A 182 5.35 -2.51 5.67
C VAL A 182 6.41 -3.21 4.83
N GLU A 183 5.99 -3.86 3.75
CA GLU A 183 6.90 -4.49 2.80
C GLU A 183 6.60 -3.99 1.39
N VAL A 184 7.65 -3.64 0.65
CA VAL A 184 7.54 -3.20 -0.75
C VAL A 184 8.18 -4.27 -1.62
N TYR A 185 7.37 -4.92 -2.46
CA TYR A 185 7.82 -5.90 -3.44
C TYR A 185 7.90 -5.23 -4.80
N LEU A 186 9.12 -5.02 -5.31
CA LEU A 186 9.32 -4.55 -6.68
C LEU A 186 9.17 -5.73 -7.65
N ILE A 187 8.41 -5.51 -8.72
CA ILE A 187 8.09 -6.50 -9.74
C ILE A 187 8.59 -5.93 -11.08
N PRO A 188 9.85 -6.24 -11.48
CA PRO A 188 10.43 -5.70 -12.71
C PRO A 188 9.57 -6.04 -13.92
N SER A 189 9.29 -5.07 -14.79
CA SER A 189 8.64 -5.38 -16.08
C SER A 189 9.64 -6.07 -17.01
N ALA A 190 9.16 -6.82 -18.00
CA ALA A 190 10.05 -7.39 -19.03
C ALA A 190 10.84 -6.30 -19.78
N ASP A 191 10.28 -5.09 -19.88
CA ASP A 191 10.90 -3.92 -20.52
C ASP A 191 12.06 -3.33 -19.70
N SER A 192 12.07 -3.51 -18.37
CA SER A 192 13.15 -3.00 -17.50
C SER A 192 14.42 -3.86 -17.55
N ARG A 193 14.45 -4.92 -18.37
CA ARG A 193 15.64 -5.76 -18.63
C ARG A 193 16.40 -5.34 -19.90
N ARG A 194 15.99 -4.26 -20.58
CA ARG A 194 16.68 -3.72 -21.77
C ARG A 194 17.36 -2.39 -21.47
#